data_AF-A0A4U7F6L0-F1
#
_entry.id   AF-A0A4U7F6L0-F1
#
_cell.length_a   1.000
_cell.length_b   1.000
_cell.length_c   1.000
_cell.angle_alpha   90.00
_cell.angle_beta   90.00
_cell.angle_gamma   90.00
#
_symmetry.space_group_name_H-M   'P 1'
#
loop_
_entity.id
_entity.type
_entity.pdbx_description
1 polymer ?
#
loop_
_entity_poly.entity_id
_entity_poly.type
_entity_poly.pdbx_seq_one_letter_code
_entity_poly.pdbx_strand_id
1 'polypeptide(L)'
;MTRTNDEPPEWAKERAREVMAAEADAASDEAGDAEGGANAENADDTGDRVPDVPVEVVDEAERLTRLARRAEGDAAAAFYRERRDELAAEHDYVPRLREDDDTLVLYPDEWMDDGTVQLDRIETTDRAVEVSLSGPGDADRYDEVAAYNGAVADAVAEAHGEPHADTARSFAAFMSNHYVRAVDDATPEVREEFREEYLPRNGWPTDEQLAVVEESLAVIESVAAEVDGPEES
;
A
#
# COMPACT_ATOMS: atom_id res chain seq x y z
N MET A 1 -36.93 29.27 32.03
CA MET A 1 -35.47 29.06 31.95
C MET A 1 -35.06 28.22 33.15
N THR A 2 -35.07 26.91 33.02
CA THR A 2 -34.60 25.97 34.04
C THR A 2 -33.27 25.40 33.54
N ARG A 3 -32.18 25.78 34.22
CA ARG A 3 -30.84 25.22 34.04
C ARG A 3 -30.85 23.81 34.60
N THR A 4 -30.52 22.82 33.79
CA THR A 4 -30.16 21.48 34.28
C THR A 4 -28.65 21.46 34.45
N ASN A 5 -28.22 21.06 35.65
CA ASN A 5 -26.85 20.92 36.09
C ASN A 5 -26.22 19.73 35.35
N ASP A 6 -25.27 19.98 34.46
CA ASP A 6 -24.52 18.95 33.72
C ASP A 6 -23.25 18.63 34.51
N GLU A 7 -23.42 17.89 35.61
CA GLU A 7 -22.29 17.28 36.28
C GLU A 7 -21.98 15.95 35.59
N PRO A 8 -20.73 15.74 35.14
CA PRO A 8 -20.36 14.53 34.45
C PRO A 8 -20.55 13.32 35.40
N PRO A 9 -20.98 12.17 34.86
CA PRO A 9 -21.26 10.98 35.65
C PRO A 9 -19.98 10.50 36.37
N GLU A 10 -20.16 9.90 37.55
CA GLU A 10 -19.05 9.55 38.46
C GLU A 10 -17.98 8.65 37.82
N TRP A 11 -18.34 7.81 36.85
CA TRP A 11 -17.40 6.98 36.10
C TRP A 11 -16.40 7.82 35.27
N ALA A 12 -16.79 9.00 34.78
CA ALA A 12 -15.93 9.90 34.03
C ALA A 12 -14.97 10.67 34.96
N LYS A 13 -15.40 10.98 36.19
CA LYS A 13 -14.57 11.60 37.22
C LYS A 13 -13.50 10.63 37.74
N GLU A 14 -13.81 9.34 37.82
CA GLU A 14 -12.87 8.29 38.24
C GLU A 14 -11.78 8.06 37.19
N ARG A 15 -12.13 8.00 35.90
CA ARG A 15 -11.17 7.91 34.79
C ARG A 15 -10.24 9.12 34.69
N ALA A 16 -10.76 10.33 34.92
CA ALA A 16 -9.93 11.54 34.92
C ALA A 16 -8.89 11.55 36.07
N ARG A 17 -9.21 10.95 37.23
CA ARG A 17 -8.25 10.82 38.34
C ARG A 17 -7.18 9.77 38.07
N GLU A 18 -7.53 8.71 37.36
CA GLU A 18 -6.60 7.63 36.99
C GLU A 18 -5.55 8.12 35.98
N VAL A 19 -5.95 8.93 34.98
CA VAL A 19 -5.03 9.53 34.00
C VAL A 19 -4.07 10.52 34.65
N MET A 20 -4.55 11.38 35.55
CA MET A 20 -3.70 12.38 36.23
C MET A 20 -2.71 11.76 37.22
N ALA A 21 -3.01 10.57 37.76
CA ALA A 21 -2.08 9.83 38.62
C ALA A 21 -0.96 9.15 37.81
N ALA A 22 -1.24 8.72 36.58
CA ALA A 22 -0.24 8.14 35.69
C ALA A 22 0.75 9.18 35.12
N GLU A 23 0.28 10.41 34.87
CA GLU A 23 1.16 11.51 34.43
C GLU A 23 2.09 12.03 35.54
N ALA A 24 1.70 11.90 36.80
CA ALA A 24 2.52 12.32 37.93
C ALA A 24 3.72 11.39 38.21
N ASP A 25 3.62 10.11 37.80
CA ASP A 25 4.67 9.09 37.99
C ASP A 25 5.75 9.15 36.88
N ALA A 26 5.42 9.72 35.72
CA ALA A 26 6.34 9.84 34.57
C ALA A 26 7.29 11.06 34.64
N ALA A 27 7.07 11.98 35.59
CA ALA A 27 7.79 13.26 35.67
C ALA A 27 9.02 13.27 36.61
N SER A 28 9.43 12.12 37.16
CA SER A 28 10.47 12.05 38.21
C SER A 28 11.85 11.53 37.80
N ASP A 29 12.13 11.23 36.53
CA ASP A 29 13.41 10.63 36.10
C ASP A 29 14.22 11.46 35.08
N GLU A 30 14.32 12.77 35.24
CA GLU A 30 15.37 13.55 34.56
C GLU A 30 16.02 14.60 35.47
N ALA A 31 17.14 14.22 36.10
CA ALA A 31 18.11 15.17 36.63
C ALA A 31 19.52 14.56 36.71
N GLY A 32 20.45 15.15 35.93
CA GLY A 32 21.92 14.99 36.03
C GLY A 32 22.51 14.44 34.73
N ASP A 33 23.60 14.95 34.17
CA ASP A 33 24.56 15.98 34.57
C ASP A 33 25.33 16.36 33.28
N ALA A 34 25.70 17.62 33.13
CA ALA A 34 26.47 18.11 31.99
C ALA A 34 27.97 17.89 32.22
N GLU A 35 28.76 17.60 31.17
CA GLU A 35 30.04 18.29 30.85
C GLU A 35 30.71 17.70 29.59
N GLY A 36 30.98 18.58 28.62
CA GLY A 36 32.33 18.77 28.05
C GLY A 36 32.85 17.81 26.96
N GLY A 37 32.94 18.32 25.72
CA GLY A 37 33.84 17.74 24.72
C GLY A 37 33.64 18.29 23.32
N ALA A 38 34.23 19.45 23.02
CA ALA A 38 34.31 19.95 21.65
C ALA A 38 35.14 18.99 20.77
N ASN A 39 34.54 18.51 19.69
CA ASN A 39 35.26 18.24 18.45
C ASN A 39 34.33 18.53 17.28
N ALA A 40 34.51 19.71 16.67
CA ALA A 40 33.84 20.09 15.45
C ALA A 40 34.71 19.63 14.29
N GLU A 41 34.44 18.45 13.69
CA GLU A 41 34.72 18.10 12.28
C GLU A 41 33.75 16.98 11.85
N ASN A 42 33.03 17.21 10.74
CA ASN A 42 31.96 16.40 10.13
C ASN A 42 30.61 16.38 10.85
N ALA A 43 29.87 17.49 10.69
CA ALA A 43 28.43 17.37 10.50
C ALA A 43 28.22 16.73 9.12
N ASP A 44 28.37 15.40 9.08
CA ASP A 44 27.74 14.63 8.01
C ASP A 44 26.25 14.81 8.23
N ASP A 45 25.59 15.36 7.23
CA ASP A 45 24.16 15.64 7.18
C ASP A 45 23.43 14.30 7.04
N THR A 46 23.51 13.45 8.06
CA THR A 46 22.79 12.16 8.11
C THR A 46 21.36 12.38 8.58
N GLY A 47 20.73 13.44 8.09
CA GLY A 47 19.30 13.66 8.22
C GLY A 47 18.61 12.94 7.09
N ASP A 48 18.05 11.76 7.36
CA ASP A 48 16.89 11.17 6.67
C ASP A 48 16.72 11.66 5.22
N ARG A 49 17.73 11.38 4.37
CA ARG A 49 17.77 11.99 3.04
C ARG A 49 16.78 11.23 2.17
N VAL A 50 15.60 11.84 2.02
CA VAL A 50 14.56 11.38 1.09
C VAL A 50 15.15 11.26 -0.31
N PRO A 51 14.80 10.22 -1.08
CA PRO A 51 15.16 10.10 -2.49
C PRO A 51 14.93 11.41 -3.25
N ASP A 52 15.81 11.74 -4.19
CA ASP A 52 15.73 13.00 -4.96
C ASP A 52 14.60 12.95 -6.03
N VAL A 53 13.81 11.88 -6.07
CA VAL A 53 12.66 11.66 -6.96
C VAL A 53 11.33 11.92 -6.24
N PRO A 54 10.36 12.63 -6.86
CA PRO A 54 9.05 12.84 -6.27
C PRO A 54 8.27 11.53 -6.06
N VAL A 55 7.42 11.47 -5.03
CA VAL A 55 6.65 10.25 -4.68
C VAL A 55 5.68 9.88 -5.80
N GLU A 56 5.04 10.87 -6.41
CA GLU A 56 4.14 10.67 -7.55
C GLU A 56 4.82 9.98 -8.75
N VAL A 57 6.13 10.20 -8.93
CA VAL A 57 6.91 9.54 -9.98
C VAL A 57 7.19 8.08 -9.64
N VAL A 58 7.43 7.80 -8.35
CA VAL A 58 7.61 6.44 -7.84
C VAL A 58 6.33 5.63 -8.02
N ASP A 59 5.19 6.18 -7.62
CA ASP A 59 3.87 5.55 -7.72
C ASP A 59 3.50 5.26 -9.18
N GLU A 60 3.74 6.22 -10.08
CA GLU A 60 3.49 6.04 -11.51
C GLU A 60 4.41 4.97 -12.12
N ALA A 61 5.70 4.94 -11.74
CA ALA A 61 6.64 3.93 -12.20
C ALA A 61 6.29 2.50 -11.71
N GLU A 62 5.80 2.39 -10.48
CA GLU A 62 5.24 1.16 -9.90
C GLU A 62 4.02 0.70 -10.69
N ARG A 63 3.05 1.59 -10.93
CA ARG A 63 1.83 1.29 -11.71
C ARG A 63 2.16 0.82 -13.11
N LEU A 64 3.03 1.52 -13.84
CA LEU A 64 3.50 1.13 -15.17
C LEU A 64 4.19 -0.25 -15.15
N THR A 65 4.98 -0.54 -14.11
CA THR A 65 5.62 -1.84 -13.95
C THR A 65 4.59 -2.96 -13.75
N ARG A 66 3.53 -2.72 -12.98
CA ARG A 66 2.43 -3.69 -12.82
C ARG A 66 1.64 -3.88 -14.11
N LEU A 67 1.33 -2.80 -14.84
CA LEU A 67 0.67 -2.87 -16.13
C LEU A 67 1.50 -3.69 -17.13
N ALA A 68 2.82 -3.48 -17.18
CA ALA A 68 3.72 -4.27 -18.02
C ALA A 68 3.68 -5.78 -17.71
N ARG A 69 3.47 -6.16 -16.45
CA ARG A 69 3.37 -7.57 -16.02
C ARG A 69 2.03 -8.20 -16.36
N ARG A 70 0.94 -7.43 -16.29
CA ARG A 70 -0.42 -7.89 -16.61
C ARG A 70 -0.74 -7.84 -18.10
N ALA A 71 -0.03 -7.03 -18.87
CA ALA A 71 -0.30 -6.80 -20.27
C ALA A 71 -0.30 -8.10 -21.10
N GLU A 72 -1.35 -8.28 -21.88
CA GLU A 72 -1.43 -9.37 -22.85
C GLU A 72 -0.54 -9.07 -24.06
N GLY A 73 0.61 -9.75 -24.13
CA GLY A 73 1.51 -9.72 -25.27
C GLY A 73 2.66 -8.71 -25.17
N ASP A 74 3.75 -9.04 -25.86
CA ASP A 74 5.04 -8.36 -25.71
C ASP A 74 5.01 -6.88 -26.08
N ALA A 75 4.18 -6.48 -27.04
CA ALA A 75 4.10 -5.09 -27.50
C ALA A 75 3.47 -4.16 -26.45
N ALA A 76 2.39 -4.62 -25.79
CA ALA A 76 1.76 -3.85 -24.72
C ALA A 76 2.67 -3.78 -23.49
N ALA A 77 3.32 -4.90 -23.13
CA ALA A 77 4.31 -4.91 -22.05
C ALA A 77 5.51 -3.99 -22.34
N ALA A 78 6.00 -3.95 -23.58
CA ALA A 78 7.08 -3.05 -23.99
C ALA A 78 6.69 -1.57 -23.88
N PHE A 79 5.49 -1.20 -24.33
CA PHE A 79 4.97 0.17 -24.22
C PHE A 79 5.00 0.69 -22.78
N TYR A 80 4.52 -0.10 -21.82
CA TYR A 80 4.53 0.31 -20.41
C TYR A 80 5.94 0.42 -19.82
N ARG A 81 6.87 -0.47 -20.22
CA ARG A 81 8.28 -0.40 -19.80
C ARG A 81 8.96 0.84 -20.37
N GLU A 82 8.78 1.12 -21.67
CA GLU A 82 9.33 2.33 -22.31
C GLU A 82 8.82 3.59 -21.62
N ARG A 83 7.51 3.65 -21.32
CA ARG A 83 6.92 4.80 -20.62
C ARG A 83 7.50 5.00 -19.22
N ARG A 84 7.72 3.91 -18.47
CA ARG A 84 8.36 3.96 -17.14
C ARG A 84 9.80 4.42 -17.24
N ASP A 85 10.54 3.89 -18.21
CA ASP A 85 11.96 4.20 -18.40
C ASP A 85 12.14 5.67 -18.81
N GLU A 86 11.26 6.20 -19.67
CA GLU A 86 11.19 7.63 -20.00
C GLU A 86 10.93 8.48 -18.75
N LEU A 87 9.89 8.14 -17.98
CA LEU A 87 9.51 8.87 -16.77
C LEU A 87 10.65 8.90 -15.73
N ALA A 88 11.30 7.76 -15.47
CA ALA A 88 12.40 7.70 -14.52
C ALA A 88 13.62 8.50 -15.00
N ALA A 89 13.91 8.47 -16.32
CA ALA A 89 15.02 9.22 -16.90
C ALA A 89 14.83 10.74 -16.82
N GLU A 90 13.58 11.25 -16.83
CA GLU A 90 13.29 12.68 -16.60
C GLU A 90 13.76 13.17 -15.21
N HIS A 91 13.98 12.24 -14.29
CA HIS A 91 14.42 12.50 -12.92
C HIS A 91 15.83 11.97 -12.61
N ASP A 92 16.61 11.59 -13.64
CA ASP A 92 17.94 10.98 -13.49
C ASP A 92 17.93 9.63 -12.73
N TYR A 93 16.90 8.80 -12.97
CA TYR A 93 16.79 7.44 -12.43
C TYR A 93 16.67 6.37 -13.52
N VAL A 94 17.13 5.15 -13.18
CA VAL A 94 17.05 3.96 -14.01
C VAL A 94 16.30 2.86 -13.25
N PRO A 95 15.15 2.38 -13.79
CA PRO A 95 14.37 1.34 -13.15
C PRO A 95 14.96 -0.06 -13.39
N ARG A 96 14.92 -0.91 -12.38
CA ARG A 96 15.30 -2.32 -12.44
C ARG A 96 14.33 -3.19 -11.67
N LEU A 97 13.99 -4.36 -12.22
CA LEU A 97 13.20 -5.36 -11.51
C LEU A 97 14.13 -6.36 -10.81
N ARG A 98 13.93 -6.56 -9.52
CA ARG A 98 14.51 -7.66 -8.74
C ARG A 98 13.47 -8.77 -8.66
N GLU A 99 13.73 -9.86 -9.38
CA GLU A 99 12.75 -10.96 -9.53
C GLU A 99 12.62 -11.82 -8.27
N ASP A 100 13.66 -11.90 -7.42
CA ASP A 100 13.67 -12.74 -6.22
C ASP A 100 12.59 -12.37 -5.20
N ASP A 101 12.23 -11.08 -5.11
CA ASP A 101 11.29 -10.52 -4.14
C ASP A 101 10.31 -9.52 -4.78
N ASP A 102 10.10 -9.61 -6.10
CA ASP A 102 9.16 -8.77 -6.84
C ASP A 102 9.31 -7.26 -6.56
N THR A 103 10.54 -6.76 -6.49
CA THR A 103 10.80 -5.35 -6.13
C THR A 103 11.21 -4.54 -7.35
N LEU A 104 10.54 -3.41 -7.57
CA LEU A 104 11.01 -2.36 -8.48
C LEU A 104 12.04 -1.50 -7.73
N VAL A 105 13.23 -1.38 -8.28
CA VAL A 105 14.28 -0.51 -7.75
C VAL A 105 14.55 0.62 -8.72
N LEU A 106 14.44 1.87 -8.26
CA LEU A 106 14.85 3.06 -9.00
C LEU A 106 16.25 3.47 -8.53
N TYR A 107 17.26 3.22 -9.37
CA TYR A 107 18.63 3.64 -9.10
C TYR A 107 18.91 5.02 -9.68
N PRO A 108 19.63 5.91 -8.99
CA PRO A 108 20.21 7.09 -9.63
C PRO A 108 21.02 6.69 -10.87
N ASP A 109 20.81 7.37 -11.99
CA ASP A 109 21.45 7.05 -13.28
C ASP A 109 22.99 7.08 -13.18
N GLU A 110 23.53 7.97 -12.35
CA GLU A 110 24.96 8.09 -12.13
C GLU A 110 25.60 6.82 -11.51
N TRP A 111 24.81 5.99 -10.83
CA TRP A 111 25.26 4.69 -10.30
C TRP A 111 25.28 3.60 -11.37
N MET A 112 24.67 3.83 -12.53
CA MET A 112 24.54 2.84 -13.59
C MET A 112 25.63 3.02 -14.66
N ASP A 113 26.11 1.89 -15.17
CA ASP A 113 26.98 1.82 -16.33
C ASP A 113 26.65 0.55 -17.11
N ASP A 114 26.26 0.70 -18.37
CA ASP A 114 25.86 -0.41 -19.26
C ASP A 114 24.87 -1.40 -18.59
N GLY A 115 23.82 -0.87 -17.96
CA GLY A 115 22.79 -1.64 -17.26
C GLY A 115 23.22 -2.29 -15.94
N THR A 116 24.43 -2.00 -15.47
CA THR A 116 25.00 -2.58 -14.24
C THR A 116 25.28 -1.50 -13.20
N VAL A 117 24.84 -1.75 -11.96
CA VAL A 117 25.12 -0.90 -10.80
C VAL A 117 26.62 -0.91 -10.49
N GLN A 118 27.22 0.27 -10.38
CA GLN A 118 28.63 0.49 -10.06
C GLN A 118 28.77 0.80 -8.57
N LEU A 119 29.12 -0.21 -7.76
CA LEU A 119 29.18 -0.08 -6.30
C LEU A 119 30.13 1.03 -5.82
N ASP A 120 31.22 1.28 -6.55
CA ASP A 120 32.19 2.34 -6.22
C ASP A 120 31.65 3.77 -6.45
N ARG A 121 30.50 3.92 -7.11
CA ARG A 121 29.80 5.21 -7.32
C ARG A 121 28.71 5.47 -6.27
N ILE A 122 28.43 4.50 -5.39
CA ILE A 122 27.39 4.60 -4.37
C ILE A 122 28.01 5.24 -3.12
N GLU A 123 27.75 6.53 -2.92
CA GLU A 123 28.15 7.23 -1.70
C GLU A 123 27.15 7.01 -0.57
N THR A 124 25.86 6.92 -0.89
CA THR A 124 24.76 6.78 0.08
C THR A 124 23.63 5.97 -0.53
N THR A 125 23.31 4.82 0.06
CA THR A 125 22.32 3.87 -0.49
C THR A 125 20.88 4.38 -0.44
N ASP A 126 20.58 5.32 0.46
CA ASP A 126 19.22 5.81 0.73
C ASP A 126 18.62 6.64 -0.43
N ARG A 127 19.41 6.94 -1.47
CA ARG A 127 18.95 7.63 -2.69
C ARG A 127 18.23 6.72 -3.68
N ALA A 128 18.41 5.40 -3.59
CA ALA A 128 17.63 4.45 -4.38
C ALA A 128 16.26 4.23 -3.75
N VAL A 129 15.24 4.07 -4.59
CA VAL A 129 13.89 3.76 -4.13
C VAL A 129 13.61 2.30 -4.37
N GLU A 130 13.22 1.56 -3.34
CA GLU A 130 12.73 0.18 -3.45
C GLU A 130 11.22 0.15 -3.21
N VAL A 131 10.49 -0.36 -4.20
CA VAL A 131 9.05 -0.50 -4.17
C VAL A 131 8.68 -1.97 -4.34
N SER A 132 8.10 -2.55 -3.29
CA SER A 132 7.61 -3.92 -3.36
C SER A 132 6.39 -3.98 -4.28
N LEU A 133 6.46 -4.74 -5.37
CA LEU A 133 5.31 -4.97 -6.24
C LEU A 133 4.31 -5.94 -5.60
N SER A 134 4.78 -6.72 -4.62
CA SER A 134 4.03 -7.71 -3.83
C SER A 134 3.77 -7.20 -2.40
N GLY A 135 2.62 -7.55 -1.80
CA GLY A 135 2.27 -7.15 -0.42
C GLY A 135 1.25 -6.01 -0.31
N PRO A 136 0.93 -5.55 0.93
CA PRO A 136 -0.03 -4.47 1.14
C PRO A 136 0.42 -3.18 0.46
N GLY A 137 -0.51 -2.53 -0.24
CA GLY A 137 -0.39 -1.20 -0.80
C GLY A 137 -0.41 -0.13 0.28
N ASP A 138 -0.49 1.13 -0.15
CA ASP A 138 -0.43 2.28 0.74
C ASP A 138 -1.63 2.33 1.69
N ALA A 139 -1.36 2.23 2.99
CA ALA A 139 -2.37 2.29 4.04
C ALA A 139 -3.13 3.62 4.07
N ASP A 140 -2.51 4.72 3.64
CA ASP A 140 -3.16 6.04 3.59
C ASP A 140 -4.25 6.11 2.51
N ARG A 141 -4.20 5.22 1.51
CA ARG A 141 -5.23 5.07 0.47
C ARG A 141 -6.38 4.12 0.85
N TYR A 142 -6.39 3.61 2.08
CA TYR A 142 -7.38 2.62 2.51
C TYR A 142 -8.82 3.03 2.26
N ASP A 143 -9.21 4.25 2.66
CA ASP A 143 -10.60 4.71 2.54
C ASP A 143 -11.05 4.80 1.08
N GLU A 144 -10.17 5.28 0.19
CA GLU A 144 -10.41 5.39 -1.24
C GLU A 144 -10.57 4.00 -1.88
N VAL A 145 -9.61 3.10 -1.61
CA VAL A 145 -9.63 1.73 -2.13
C VAL A 145 -10.84 0.94 -1.60
N ALA A 146 -11.17 1.08 -0.32
CA ALA A 146 -12.33 0.43 0.28
C ALA A 146 -13.64 0.92 -0.32
N ALA A 147 -13.75 2.22 -0.62
CA ALA A 147 -14.91 2.78 -1.31
C ALA A 147 -15.08 2.20 -2.72
N TYR A 148 -14.01 2.15 -3.51
CA TYR A 148 -14.04 1.54 -4.84
C TYR A 148 -14.39 0.05 -4.79
N ASN A 149 -13.69 -0.74 -3.97
CA ASN A 149 -13.94 -2.17 -3.84
C ASN A 149 -15.37 -2.47 -3.37
N GLY A 150 -15.91 -1.64 -2.48
CA GLY A 150 -17.31 -1.69 -2.06
C GLY A 150 -18.27 -1.40 -3.22
N ALA A 151 -18.01 -0.37 -4.02
CA ALA A 151 -18.83 -0.04 -5.19
C ALA A 151 -18.85 -1.17 -6.23
N VAL A 152 -17.72 -1.83 -6.48
CA VAL A 152 -17.67 -3.02 -7.34
C VAL A 152 -18.51 -4.15 -6.76
N ALA A 153 -18.40 -4.43 -5.45
CA ALA A 153 -19.19 -5.47 -4.81
C ALA A 153 -20.70 -5.19 -4.85
N ASP A 154 -21.10 -3.94 -4.69
CA ASP A 154 -22.50 -3.50 -4.81
C ASP A 154 -23.00 -3.67 -6.26
N ALA A 155 -22.20 -3.27 -7.26
CA ALA A 155 -22.53 -3.46 -8.67
C ALA A 155 -22.68 -4.95 -9.05
N VAL A 156 -21.81 -5.83 -8.54
CA VAL A 156 -21.97 -7.28 -8.72
C VAL A 156 -23.25 -7.78 -8.06
N ALA A 157 -23.59 -7.29 -6.87
CA ALA A 157 -24.81 -7.67 -6.19
C ALA A 157 -26.08 -7.25 -6.95
N GLU A 158 -26.07 -6.06 -7.56
CA GLU A 158 -27.18 -5.57 -8.39
C GLU A 158 -27.33 -6.35 -9.69
N ALA A 159 -26.23 -6.69 -10.35
CA ALA A 159 -26.24 -7.34 -11.67
C ALA A 159 -26.40 -8.87 -11.62
N HIS A 160 -25.78 -9.53 -10.63
CA HIS A 160 -25.64 -10.99 -10.60
C HIS A 160 -26.26 -11.66 -9.36
N GLY A 161 -26.45 -10.93 -8.26
CA GLY A 161 -27.00 -11.49 -7.02
C GLY A 161 -26.13 -12.58 -6.38
N GLU A 162 -26.72 -13.37 -5.48
CA GLU A 162 -26.06 -14.53 -4.86
C GLU A 162 -25.89 -15.67 -5.87
N PRO A 163 -24.80 -16.45 -5.81
CA PRO A 163 -23.70 -16.39 -4.81
C PRO A 163 -22.58 -15.40 -5.14
N HIS A 164 -22.60 -14.77 -6.33
CA HIS A 164 -21.52 -13.87 -6.78
C HIS A 164 -21.36 -12.64 -5.86
N ALA A 165 -22.47 -12.10 -5.37
CA ALA A 165 -22.48 -10.98 -4.42
C ALA A 165 -21.70 -11.30 -3.12
N ASP A 166 -21.84 -12.51 -2.57
CA ASP A 166 -21.16 -12.89 -1.33
C ASP A 166 -19.65 -13.06 -1.53
N THR A 167 -19.27 -13.63 -2.68
CA THR A 167 -17.86 -13.68 -3.09
C THR A 167 -17.30 -12.27 -3.30
N ALA A 168 -18.03 -11.39 -3.96
CA ALA A 168 -17.59 -10.02 -4.22
C ALA A 168 -17.36 -9.22 -2.94
N ARG A 169 -18.28 -9.31 -1.96
CA ARG A 169 -18.09 -8.66 -0.64
C ARG A 169 -16.89 -9.23 0.11
N SER A 170 -16.73 -10.56 0.10
CA SER A 170 -15.62 -11.22 0.78
C SER A 170 -14.27 -10.86 0.14
N PHE A 171 -14.25 -10.78 -1.19
CA PHE A 171 -13.07 -10.43 -1.97
C PHE A 171 -12.71 -8.94 -1.82
N ALA A 172 -13.69 -8.05 -1.86
CA ALA A 172 -13.49 -6.63 -1.55
C ALA A 172 -12.88 -6.43 -0.15
N ALA A 173 -13.42 -7.13 0.86
CA ALA A 173 -12.88 -7.07 2.22
C ALA A 173 -11.44 -7.62 2.31
N PHE A 174 -11.12 -8.68 1.57
CA PHE A 174 -9.76 -9.21 1.48
C PHE A 174 -8.81 -8.19 0.86
N MET A 175 -9.14 -7.69 -0.33
CA MET A 175 -8.30 -6.77 -1.09
C MET A 175 -8.09 -5.45 -0.36
N SER A 176 -9.12 -4.90 0.29
CA SER A 176 -9.00 -3.67 1.08
C SER A 176 -8.17 -3.87 2.35
N ASN A 177 -8.40 -4.95 3.11
CA ASN A 177 -7.77 -5.11 4.42
C ASN A 177 -6.37 -5.74 4.38
N HIS A 178 -6.12 -6.67 3.46
CA HIS A 178 -4.83 -7.39 3.37
C HIS A 178 -3.88 -6.75 2.36
N TYR A 179 -4.44 -6.15 1.30
CA TYR A 179 -3.64 -5.61 0.22
C TYR A 179 -3.76 -4.11 0.05
N VAL A 180 -4.73 -3.43 0.66
CA VAL A 180 -5.04 -2.02 0.38
C VAL A 180 -4.96 -1.72 -1.13
N ARG A 181 -5.58 -2.60 -1.93
CA ARG A 181 -5.56 -2.53 -3.40
C ARG A 181 -6.95 -2.71 -3.99
N ALA A 182 -7.11 -2.19 -5.21
CA ALA A 182 -8.27 -2.39 -6.05
C ALA A 182 -8.50 -3.88 -6.34
N VAL A 183 -9.75 -4.32 -6.44
CA VAL A 183 -10.11 -5.73 -6.72
C VAL A 183 -9.60 -6.22 -8.07
N ASP A 184 -9.52 -5.35 -9.07
CA ASP A 184 -8.98 -5.63 -10.41
C ASP A 184 -7.44 -5.59 -10.47
N ASP A 185 -6.77 -5.21 -9.38
CA ASP A 185 -5.32 -5.34 -9.20
C ASP A 185 -4.86 -6.70 -8.67
N ALA A 186 -5.80 -7.60 -8.36
CA ALA A 186 -5.47 -8.92 -7.84
C ALA A 186 -4.76 -9.79 -8.87
N THR A 187 -3.51 -10.18 -8.57
CA THR A 187 -2.73 -11.13 -9.36
C THR A 187 -3.29 -12.56 -9.24
N PRO A 188 -2.91 -13.49 -10.13
CA PRO A 188 -3.33 -14.89 -10.02
C PRO A 188 -2.99 -15.53 -8.67
N GLU A 189 -1.83 -15.20 -8.10
CA GLU A 189 -1.39 -15.69 -6.78
C GLU A 189 -2.27 -15.15 -5.65
N VAL A 190 -2.59 -13.85 -5.70
CA VAL A 190 -3.52 -13.23 -4.72
C VAL A 190 -4.93 -13.84 -4.83
N ARG A 191 -5.38 -14.13 -6.05
CA ARG A 191 -6.66 -14.84 -6.27
C ARG A 191 -6.62 -16.28 -5.75
N GLU A 192 -5.49 -16.98 -5.84
CA GLU A 192 -5.30 -18.30 -5.25
C GLU A 192 -5.33 -18.23 -3.72
N GLU A 193 -4.58 -17.31 -3.11
CA GLU A 193 -4.60 -17.07 -1.68
C GLU A 193 -6.02 -16.78 -1.19
N PHE A 194 -6.77 -15.93 -1.91
CA PHE A 194 -8.16 -15.67 -1.56
C PHE A 194 -9.00 -16.96 -1.50
N ARG A 195 -8.89 -17.83 -2.52
CA ARG A 195 -9.70 -19.04 -2.66
C ARG A 195 -9.32 -20.12 -1.65
N GLU A 196 -8.03 -20.37 -1.48
CA GLU A 196 -7.54 -21.50 -0.70
C GLU A 196 -7.35 -21.17 0.77
N GLU A 197 -7.11 -19.89 1.08
CA GLU A 197 -6.68 -19.46 2.41
C GLU A 197 -7.66 -18.51 3.07
N TYR A 198 -7.97 -17.38 2.43
CA TYR A 198 -8.76 -16.34 3.06
C TYR A 198 -10.24 -16.70 3.16
N LEU A 199 -10.87 -17.03 2.04
CA LEU A 199 -12.31 -17.28 1.95
C LEU A 199 -12.75 -18.42 2.88
N PRO A 200 -12.08 -19.59 2.92
CA PRO A 200 -12.47 -20.68 3.82
C PRO A 200 -12.34 -20.35 5.31
N ARG A 201 -11.40 -19.46 5.68
CA ARG A 201 -11.13 -19.09 7.08
C ARG A 201 -11.97 -17.92 7.57
N ASN A 202 -12.28 -16.96 6.70
CA ASN A 202 -12.87 -15.68 7.07
C ASN A 202 -14.27 -15.47 6.50
N GLY A 203 -14.53 -15.96 5.30
CA GLY A 203 -15.80 -15.74 4.58
C GLY A 203 -16.91 -16.73 4.97
N TRP A 204 -16.55 -17.87 5.57
CA TRP A 204 -17.50 -18.95 5.92
C TRP A 204 -18.43 -19.33 4.76
N PRO A 205 -17.86 -19.64 3.57
CA PRO A 205 -18.64 -19.76 2.35
C PRO A 205 -19.59 -20.95 2.36
N THR A 206 -20.66 -20.85 1.59
CA THR A 206 -21.51 -22.00 1.29
C THR A 206 -20.86 -22.91 0.24
N ASP A 207 -21.30 -24.17 0.17
CA ASP A 207 -20.82 -25.10 -0.86
C ASP A 207 -21.11 -24.57 -2.29
N GLU A 208 -22.23 -23.87 -2.46
CA GLU A 208 -22.61 -23.24 -3.72
C GLU A 208 -21.66 -22.09 -4.08
N GLN A 209 -21.30 -21.26 -3.10
CA GLN A 209 -20.32 -20.19 -3.29
C GLN A 209 -18.93 -20.74 -3.65
N LEU A 210 -18.48 -21.80 -2.97
CA LEU A 210 -17.20 -22.46 -3.29
C LEU A 210 -17.20 -23.06 -4.69
N ALA A 211 -18.31 -23.65 -5.13
CA ALA A 211 -18.41 -24.28 -6.45
C ALA A 211 -18.28 -23.29 -7.62
N VAL A 212 -18.60 -22.02 -7.40
CA VAL A 212 -18.58 -20.97 -8.42
C VAL A 212 -17.61 -19.83 -8.11
N VAL A 213 -16.64 -20.05 -7.20
CA VAL A 213 -15.75 -18.98 -6.74
C VAL A 213 -14.89 -18.42 -7.88
N GLU A 214 -14.36 -19.27 -8.76
CA GLU A 214 -13.56 -18.83 -9.92
C GLU A 214 -14.40 -18.03 -10.91
N GLU A 215 -15.63 -18.48 -11.18
CA GLU A 215 -16.59 -17.75 -12.02
C GLU A 215 -16.93 -16.38 -11.40
N SER A 216 -17.13 -16.34 -10.09
CA SER A 216 -17.40 -15.09 -9.36
C SER A 216 -16.24 -14.11 -9.46
N LEU A 217 -14.99 -14.57 -9.39
CA LEU A 217 -13.81 -13.71 -9.57
C LEU A 217 -13.75 -13.11 -10.99
N ALA A 218 -14.11 -13.88 -12.01
CA ALA A 218 -14.20 -13.36 -13.37
C ALA A 218 -15.34 -12.35 -13.55
N VAL A 219 -16.48 -12.57 -12.88
CA VAL A 219 -17.60 -11.59 -12.84
C VAL A 219 -17.16 -10.30 -12.18
N ILE A 220 -16.46 -10.37 -11.06
CA ILE A 220 -15.94 -9.19 -10.34
C ILE A 220 -15.02 -8.37 -11.26
N GLU A 221 -14.07 -9.03 -11.93
CA GLU A 221 -13.17 -8.37 -12.88
C GLU A 221 -13.93 -7.70 -14.04
N SER A 222 -14.93 -8.38 -14.59
CA SER A 222 -15.76 -7.81 -15.65
C SER A 222 -16.55 -6.59 -15.19
N VAL A 223 -17.11 -6.62 -13.98
CA VAL A 223 -17.90 -5.50 -13.43
C VAL A 223 -16.99 -4.34 -13.01
N ALA A 224 -15.80 -4.62 -12.47
CA ALA A 224 -14.82 -3.61 -12.11
C ALA A 224 -14.44 -2.74 -13.32
N ALA A 225 -14.32 -3.34 -14.50
CA ALA A 225 -14.04 -2.60 -15.75
C ALA A 225 -15.15 -1.59 -16.15
N GLU A 226 -16.34 -1.66 -15.55
CA GLU A 226 -17.47 -0.76 -15.78
C GLU A 226 -17.68 0.27 -14.65
N VAL A 227 -16.97 0.13 -13.53
CA VAL A 227 -17.03 1.04 -12.38
C VAL A 227 -15.87 2.03 -12.46
N ASP A 228 -16.17 3.32 -12.28
CA ASP A 228 -15.11 4.34 -12.23
C ASP A 228 -14.16 4.03 -11.07
N GLY A 229 -12.88 3.86 -11.40
CA GLY A 229 -11.81 3.54 -10.45
C GLY A 229 -11.54 4.64 -9.42
N PRO A 230 -10.75 4.32 -8.36
CA PRO A 230 -10.18 5.35 -7.50
C PRO A 230 -9.39 6.35 -8.35
N GLU A 231 -9.34 7.63 -7.95
CA GLU A 231 -8.62 8.63 -8.74
C GLU A 231 -7.15 8.18 -8.85
N GLU A 232 -6.66 8.11 -10.09
CA GLU A 232 -5.26 7.75 -10.35
C GLU A 232 -4.38 8.87 -9.77
N SER A 233 -3.76 8.62 -8.61
CA SER A 233 -2.69 9.47 -8.06
C SER A 233 -1.44 9.35 -8.89
#